data_AF-A0A3M1JVR5-F1
#
_entry.id   AF-A0A3M1JVR5-F1
#
_cell.length_a   1.000
_cell.length_b   1.000
_cell.length_c   1.000
_cell.angle_alpha   90.00
_cell.angle_beta   90.00
_cell.angle_gamma   90.00
#
_symmetry.space_group_name_H-M   'P 1'
#
loop_
_entity.id
_entity.type
_entity.pdbx_description
1 polymer ?
#
loop_
_entity_poly.entity_id
_entity_poly.type
_entity_poly.pdbx_seq_one_letter_code
_entity_poly.pdbx_strand_id
1 'polypeptide(L)'
;ADEEEWKPLLQRIVETLENIWTYNREHRGEREFAIDGQLSNWVWHDETLWYIDTSTPLYRVNGVEQLDPELFLKSAPSFLRWIIRLAFLDDVMNRYYEPRLVYIDLVANVFKEQQPHWVPVFARWIQDLVPDLDPPVTTEEVEKYYKEDKLIWALFLAFRRLDRWLTTRLFRRRYEFILPGKIVR
;
A
#
# COMPACT_ATOMS: atom_id res chain seq x y z
N ALA A 1 21.37 -5.70 -3.30
CA ALA A 1 21.23 -4.29 -2.95
C ALA A 1 21.96 -3.99 -1.66
N ASP A 2 22.91 -3.08 -1.78
CA ASP A 2 23.69 -2.49 -0.69
C ASP A 2 23.16 -1.09 -0.36
N GLU A 3 23.85 -0.37 0.53
CA GLU A 3 23.45 1.00 0.89
C GLU A 3 23.53 1.96 -0.30
N GLU A 4 24.46 1.72 -1.23
CA GLU A 4 24.71 2.58 -2.40
C GLU A 4 23.57 2.50 -3.43
N GLU A 5 22.89 1.35 -3.52
CA GLU A 5 21.69 1.19 -4.34
C GLU A 5 20.41 1.71 -3.64
N TRP A 6 20.20 1.34 -2.37
CA TRP A 6 18.93 1.62 -1.69
C TRP A 6 18.74 3.09 -1.33
N LYS A 7 19.79 3.74 -0.82
CA LYS A 7 19.67 5.09 -0.27
C LYS A 7 19.28 6.13 -1.32
N PRO A 8 19.89 6.16 -2.52
CA PRO A 8 19.49 7.12 -3.56
C PRO A 8 18.08 6.86 -4.09
N LEU A 9 17.68 5.59 -4.22
CA LEU A 9 16.31 5.22 -4.61
C LEU A 9 15.30 5.73 -3.57
N LEU A 10 15.54 5.42 -2.30
CA LEU A 10 14.66 5.84 -1.21
C LEU A 10 14.56 7.36 -1.13
N GLN A 11 15.68 8.07 -1.27
CA GLN A 11 15.71 9.53 -1.29
C GLN A 11 14.79 10.09 -2.39
N ARG A 12 14.92 9.60 -3.63
CA ARG A 12 14.08 10.08 -4.74
C ARG A 12 12.59 9.77 -4.55
N ILE A 13 12.27 8.60 -3.98
CA ILE A 13 10.89 8.24 -3.61
C ILE A 13 10.36 9.24 -2.58
N VAL A 14 11.10 9.48 -1.50
CA VAL A 14 10.70 10.40 -0.43
C VAL A 14 10.53 11.83 -0.94
N GLU A 15 11.45 12.33 -1.76
CA GLU A 15 11.32 13.64 -2.42
C GLU A 15 10.03 13.75 -3.26
N THR A 16 9.67 12.67 -3.96
CA THR A 16 8.42 12.62 -4.73
C THR A 16 7.19 12.64 -3.82
N LEU A 17 7.23 11.88 -2.71
CA LEU A 17 6.16 11.85 -1.71
C LEU A 17 5.98 13.22 -1.03
N GLU A 18 7.07 13.91 -0.68
CA GLU A 18 7.01 15.23 -0.03
C GLU A 18 6.38 16.31 -0.93
N ASN A 19 6.55 16.23 -2.26
CA ASN A 19 5.83 17.10 -3.19
C ASN A 19 4.31 16.88 -3.11
N ILE A 20 3.88 15.62 -3.00
CA ILE A 20 2.46 15.26 -2.85
C ILE A 20 1.93 15.78 -1.50
N TRP A 21 2.67 15.58 -0.41
CA TRP A 21 2.25 16.04 0.92
C TRP A 21 2.21 17.56 1.03
N THR A 22 3.16 18.25 0.40
CA THR A 22 3.13 19.72 0.30
C THR A 22 1.89 20.18 -0.44
N TYR A 23 1.61 19.60 -1.60
CA TYR A 23 0.39 19.90 -2.36
C TYR A 23 -0.88 19.66 -1.52
N ASN A 24 -0.98 18.52 -0.84
CA ASN A 24 -2.14 18.18 -0.01
C ASN A 24 -2.33 19.13 1.17
N ARG A 25 -1.24 19.60 1.79
CA ARG A 25 -1.31 20.61 2.87
C ARG A 25 -1.89 21.93 2.36
N GLU A 26 -1.55 22.33 1.14
CA GLU A 26 -2.00 23.57 0.51
C GLU A 26 -3.44 23.51 -0.03
N HIS A 27 -3.90 22.32 -0.47
CA HIS A 27 -5.19 22.13 -1.17
C HIS A 27 -6.18 21.25 -0.40
N ARG A 28 -5.96 21.10 0.90
CA ARG A 28 -6.76 20.23 1.77
C ARG A 28 -8.25 20.56 1.70
N GLY A 29 -9.08 19.54 1.55
CA GLY A 29 -10.53 19.71 1.45
C GLY A 29 -11.04 20.11 0.07
N GLU A 30 -10.16 20.38 -0.92
CA GLU A 30 -10.56 20.61 -2.31
C GLU A 30 -10.13 19.46 -3.21
N ARG A 31 -8.82 19.23 -3.31
CA ARG A 31 -8.23 18.12 -4.07
C ARG A 31 -7.00 17.62 -3.32
N GLU A 32 -7.04 16.35 -2.95
CA GLU A 32 -5.94 15.68 -2.27
C GLU A 32 -5.54 14.46 -3.09
N PHE A 33 -4.25 14.20 -3.17
CA PHE A 33 -3.69 13.02 -3.81
C PHE A 33 -3.37 11.95 -2.77
N ALA A 34 -3.63 10.70 -3.14
CA ALA A 34 -3.16 9.51 -2.45
C ALA A 34 -2.06 8.86 -3.27
N ILE A 35 -1.18 8.14 -2.60
CA ILE A 35 -0.14 7.37 -3.27
C ILE A 35 0.22 6.12 -2.48
N ASP A 36 0.30 4.99 -3.17
CA ASP A 36 0.89 3.77 -2.62
C ASP A 36 2.41 3.85 -2.75
N GLY A 37 3.08 4.05 -1.62
CA GLY A 37 4.53 4.19 -1.52
C GLY A 37 5.32 2.90 -1.76
N GLN A 38 4.69 1.76 -2.05
CA GLN A 38 5.39 0.48 -2.23
C GLN A 38 6.57 0.56 -3.19
N LEU A 39 7.71 -0.03 -2.79
CA LEU A 39 8.96 -0.03 -3.57
C LEU A 39 8.75 -0.62 -4.97
N SER A 40 7.92 -1.65 -5.10
CA SER A 40 7.62 -2.30 -6.38
C SER A 40 6.84 -1.41 -7.37
N ASN A 41 6.29 -0.29 -6.91
CA ASN A 41 5.55 0.66 -7.76
C ASN A 41 6.47 1.67 -8.44
N TRP A 42 7.76 1.67 -8.11
CA TRP A 42 8.75 2.62 -8.60
C TRP A 42 9.75 1.94 -9.54
N VAL A 43 10.06 2.60 -10.64
CA VAL A 43 11.10 2.18 -11.59
C VAL A 43 12.09 3.32 -11.75
N TRP A 44 13.34 3.09 -11.37
CA TRP A 44 14.41 4.04 -11.60
C TRP A 44 15.16 3.67 -12.88
N HIS A 45 15.01 4.51 -13.92
CA HIS A 45 15.60 4.29 -15.24
C HIS A 45 16.08 5.61 -15.84
N ASP A 46 17.31 5.62 -16.38
CA ASP A 46 17.94 6.78 -17.02
C ASP A 46 17.78 8.07 -16.20
N GLU A 47 18.18 8.01 -14.92
CA GLU A 47 18.10 9.10 -13.93
C GLU A 47 16.68 9.59 -13.62
N THR A 48 15.64 8.95 -14.16
CA THR A 48 14.23 9.31 -13.97
C THR A 48 13.53 8.28 -13.10
N LEU A 49 12.79 8.74 -12.10
CA LEU A 49 11.95 7.88 -11.26
C LEU A 49 10.53 7.85 -11.83
N TRP A 50 10.06 6.67 -12.20
CA TRP A 50 8.73 6.43 -12.73
C TRP A 50 7.85 5.75 -11.69
N TYR A 51 6.62 6.24 -11.53
CA TYR A 51 5.58 5.57 -10.77
C TYR A 51 4.64 4.85 -11.72
N ILE A 52 4.39 3.56 -11.49
CA ILE A 52 3.64 2.70 -12.43
C ILE A 52 2.37 2.08 -11.85
N ASP A 53 2.05 2.32 -10.57
CA ASP A 53 0.82 1.82 -9.99
C ASP A 53 -0.38 2.67 -10.39
N THR A 54 -1.47 1.98 -10.70
CA THR A 54 -2.75 2.55 -11.14
C THR A 54 -3.94 1.88 -10.45
N SER A 55 -3.66 1.02 -9.47
CA SER A 55 -4.65 0.12 -8.85
C SER A 55 -5.03 0.51 -7.42
N THR A 56 -4.47 1.61 -6.91
CA THR A 56 -4.67 2.14 -5.57
C THR A 56 -5.41 3.49 -5.59
N PRO A 57 -5.98 3.93 -4.46
CA PRO A 57 -6.53 5.28 -4.34
C PRO A 57 -5.53 6.33 -4.83
N LEU A 58 -6.00 7.22 -5.70
CA LEU A 58 -5.15 8.21 -6.37
C LEU A 58 -5.47 9.63 -5.95
N TYR A 59 -6.76 9.97 -5.81
CA TYR A 59 -7.16 11.30 -5.39
C TYR A 59 -8.61 11.36 -4.92
N ARG A 60 -8.87 12.35 -4.07
CA ARG A 60 -10.21 12.72 -3.62
C ARG A 60 -10.50 14.17 -3.94
N VAL A 61 -11.78 14.45 -4.18
CA VAL A 61 -12.30 15.80 -4.43
C VAL A 61 -13.34 16.11 -3.37
N ASN A 62 -13.18 17.23 -2.67
CA ASN A 62 -14.05 17.64 -1.56
C ASN A 62 -14.23 16.53 -0.52
N GLY A 63 -13.15 15.82 -0.18
CA GLY A 63 -13.17 14.70 0.77
C GLY A 63 -13.70 13.37 0.22
N VAL A 64 -14.19 13.33 -1.03
CA VAL A 64 -14.77 12.12 -1.64
C VAL A 64 -13.75 11.42 -2.54
N GLU A 65 -13.40 10.19 -2.18
CA GLU A 65 -12.57 9.30 -2.98
C GLU A 65 -13.14 9.09 -4.39
N GLN A 66 -12.31 9.15 -5.42
CA GLN A 66 -12.73 9.01 -6.82
C GLN A 66 -12.59 7.58 -7.34
N LEU A 67 -11.82 6.73 -6.66
CA LEU A 67 -11.80 5.29 -6.90
C LEU A 67 -13.04 4.62 -6.30
N ASP A 68 -13.82 3.91 -7.13
CA ASP A 68 -14.96 3.13 -6.66
C ASP A 68 -14.50 1.95 -5.77
N PRO A 69 -14.76 1.96 -4.45
CA PRO A 69 -14.31 0.91 -3.55
C PRO A 69 -14.97 -0.44 -3.83
N GLU A 70 -16.13 -0.46 -4.51
CA GLU A 70 -16.82 -1.70 -4.86
C GLU A 70 -16.01 -2.55 -5.85
N LEU A 71 -15.09 -1.94 -6.61
CA LEU A 71 -14.21 -2.68 -7.53
C LEU A 71 -13.34 -3.70 -6.80
N PHE A 72 -12.84 -3.38 -5.60
CA PHE A 72 -12.07 -4.31 -4.77
C PHE A 72 -12.94 -5.47 -4.27
N LEU A 73 -14.17 -5.16 -3.86
CA LEU A 73 -15.11 -6.12 -3.28
C LEU A 73 -15.68 -7.11 -4.30
N LYS A 74 -15.68 -6.77 -5.59
CA LYS A 74 -16.17 -7.65 -6.66
C LYS A 74 -15.45 -9.01 -6.69
N SER A 75 -14.20 -9.05 -6.25
CA SER A 75 -13.39 -10.27 -6.22
C SER A 75 -13.72 -11.22 -5.05
N ALA A 76 -14.52 -10.76 -4.08
CA ALA A 76 -14.97 -11.54 -2.93
C ALA A 76 -16.44 -11.99 -3.07
N PRO A 77 -16.85 -13.08 -2.40
CA PRO A 77 -18.22 -13.57 -2.45
C PRO A 77 -19.21 -12.51 -1.96
N SER A 78 -20.32 -12.33 -2.68
CA SER A 78 -21.29 -11.25 -2.41
C SER A 78 -21.77 -11.22 -0.96
N PHE A 79 -22.01 -12.39 -0.36
CA PHE A 79 -22.45 -12.52 1.03
C PHE A 79 -21.36 -12.27 2.09
N LEU A 80 -20.09 -12.12 1.70
CA LEU A 80 -18.98 -11.76 2.59
C LEU A 80 -18.49 -10.32 2.40
N ARG A 81 -18.95 -9.62 1.36
CA ARG A 81 -18.53 -8.23 1.08
C ARG A 81 -18.80 -7.29 2.24
N TRP A 82 -19.92 -7.48 2.94
CA TRP A 82 -20.28 -6.66 4.10
C TRP A 82 -19.26 -6.76 5.24
N ILE A 83 -18.64 -7.93 5.45
CA ILE A 83 -17.59 -8.12 6.45
C ILE A 83 -16.37 -7.28 6.09
N ILE A 84 -15.96 -7.30 4.82
CA ILE A 84 -14.81 -6.53 4.33
C ILE A 84 -15.10 -5.03 4.45
N ARG A 85 -16.32 -4.59 4.09
CA ARG A 85 -16.75 -3.19 4.23
C ARG A 85 -16.61 -2.69 5.66
N LEU A 86 -17.16 -3.44 6.62
CA LEU A 86 -17.20 -3.03 8.02
C LEU A 86 -15.82 -3.09 8.69
N ALA A 87 -14.99 -4.07 8.33
CA ALA A 87 -13.77 -4.36 9.07
C ALA A 87 -12.50 -3.68 8.51
N PHE A 88 -12.45 -3.37 7.20
CA PHE A 88 -11.18 -2.97 6.57
C PHE A 88 -11.28 -1.88 5.50
N LEU A 89 -12.46 -1.66 4.90
CA LEU A 89 -12.53 -0.85 3.68
C LEU A 89 -12.12 0.61 3.93
N ASP A 90 -12.60 1.23 5.00
CA ASP A 90 -12.29 2.63 5.28
C ASP A 90 -10.80 2.83 5.56
N ASP A 91 -10.21 1.98 6.41
CA ASP A 91 -8.78 2.02 6.73
C ASP A 91 -7.90 1.79 5.49
N VAL A 92 -8.26 0.81 4.65
CA VAL A 92 -7.51 0.49 3.42
C VAL A 92 -7.61 1.62 2.40
N MET A 93 -8.76 2.29 2.28
CA MET A 93 -8.93 3.37 1.32
C MET A 93 -8.25 4.66 1.78
N ASN A 94 -8.24 4.95 3.09
CA ASN A 94 -7.73 6.22 3.61
C ASN A 94 -6.23 6.22 3.90
N ARG A 95 -5.61 5.06 4.17
CA ARG A 95 -4.18 5.00 4.55
C ARG A 95 -3.21 5.63 3.55
N TYR A 96 -3.60 5.72 2.27
CA TYR A 96 -2.78 6.27 1.20
C TYR A 96 -2.70 7.81 1.18
N TYR A 97 -3.53 8.47 2.00
CA TYR A 97 -3.51 9.92 2.18
C TYR A 97 -2.73 10.35 3.42
N GLU A 98 -2.37 9.41 4.28
CA GLU A 98 -1.73 9.67 5.57
C GLU A 98 -0.20 9.51 5.41
N PRO A 99 0.58 10.60 5.43
CA PRO A 99 2.02 10.54 5.15
C PRO A 99 2.75 9.53 6.03
N ARG A 100 2.44 9.50 7.32
CA ARG A 100 3.02 8.55 8.27
C ARG A 100 2.79 7.09 7.84
N LEU A 101 1.55 6.74 7.47
CA LEU A 101 1.22 5.37 7.10
C LEU A 101 1.91 4.96 5.80
N VAL A 102 2.06 5.90 4.86
CA VAL A 102 2.81 5.67 3.61
C VAL A 102 4.29 5.44 3.90
N TYR A 103 4.92 6.20 4.78
CA TYR A 103 6.32 5.97 5.18
C TYR A 103 6.50 4.65 5.94
N ILE A 104 5.57 4.30 6.84
CA ILE A 104 5.60 3.00 7.53
C ILE A 104 5.49 1.84 6.53
N ASP A 105 4.56 1.90 5.56
CA ASP A 105 4.45 0.84 4.55
C ASP A 105 5.71 0.81 3.67
N LEU A 106 6.24 1.96 3.25
CA LEU A 106 7.49 2.04 2.48
C LEU A 106 8.65 1.34 3.21
N VAL A 107 8.80 1.54 4.52
CA VAL A 107 9.79 0.79 5.31
C VAL A 107 9.40 -0.69 5.41
N ALA A 108 8.13 -1.01 5.61
CA ALA A 108 7.63 -2.40 5.71
C ALA A 108 7.86 -3.22 4.43
N ASN A 109 8.07 -2.56 3.28
CA ASN A 109 8.35 -3.25 2.03
C ASN A 109 9.64 -4.08 2.08
N VAL A 110 10.62 -3.74 2.93
CA VAL A 110 11.81 -4.59 3.08
C VAL A 110 11.48 -5.98 3.63
N PHE A 111 10.38 -6.15 4.36
CA PHE A 111 9.86 -7.48 4.72
C PHE A 111 9.32 -8.22 3.49
N LYS A 112 8.65 -7.52 2.57
CA LYS A 112 8.15 -8.08 1.31
C LYS A 112 9.32 -8.52 0.40
N GLU A 113 10.43 -7.79 0.45
CA GLU A 113 11.69 -8.12 -0.24
C GLU A 113 12.54 -9.19 0.47
N GLN A 114 12.10 -9.74 1.62
CA GLN A 114 12.82 -10.73 2.43
C GLN A 114 14.17 -10.21 2.99
N GLN A 115 14.23 -8.92 3.29
CA GLN A 115 15.43 -8.21 3.74
C GLN A 115 15.18 -7.48 5.09
N PRO A 116 14.72 -8.17 6.16
CA PRO A 116 14.27 -7.54 7.40
C PRO A 116 15.37 -6.79 8.16
N HIS A 117 16.64 -7.09 7.91
CA HIS A 117 17.76 -6.37 8.55
C HIS A 117 17.87 -4.91 8.09
N TRP A 118 17.23 -4.55 6.98
CA TRP A 118 17.18 -3.17 6.48
C TRP A 118 16.15 -2.29 7.18
N VAL A 119 15.18 -2.85 7.91
CA VAL A 119 14.13 -2.08 8.59
C VAL A 119 14.70 -0.94 9.46
N PRO A 120 15.64 -1.19 10.40
CA PRO A 120 16.18 -0.11 11.24
C PRO A 120 17.02 0.90 10.45
N VAL A 121 17.55 0.53 9.28
CA VAL A 121 18.33 1.42 8.43
C VAL A 121 17.39 2.33 7.62
N PHE A 122 16.36 1.75 7.01
CA PHE A 122 15.33 2.49 6.28
C PHE A 122 14.58 3.45 7.20
N ALA A 123 14.17 3.00 8.39
CA ALA A 123 13.49 3.86 9.37
C ALA A 123 14.35 5.10 9.73
N ARG A 124 15.66 4.91 9.89
CA ARG A 124 16.60 6.01 10.14
C ARG A 124 16.72 6.94 8.94
N TRP A 125 16.86 6.42 7.74
CA TRP A 125 16.93 7.25 6.52
C TRP A 125 15.64 8.04 6.30
N ILE A 126 14.47 7.44 6.56
CA ILE A 126 13.20 8.18 6.54
C ILE A 126 13.23 9.34 7.54
N GLN A 127 13.69 9.12 8.77
CA GLN A 127 13.82 10.18 9.76
C GLN A 127 14.78 11.30 9.33
N ASP A 128 15.91 10.93 8.71
CA ASP A 128 16.89 11.90 8.21
C ASP A 128 16.33 12.73 7.04
N LEU A 129 15.54 12.10 6.16
CA LEU A 129 14.94 12.72 4.97
C LEU A 129 13.67 13.52 5.28
N VAL A 130 12.93 13.14 6.32
CA VAL A 130 11.68 13.79 6.74
C VAL A 130 11.76 14.14 8.24
N PRO A 131 12.53 15.17 8.62
CA PRO A 131 12.74 15.53 10.03
C PRO A 131 11.44 15.87 10.78
N ASP A 132 10.44 16.38 10.07
CA ASP A 132 9.14 16.77 10.61
C ASP A 132 8.19 15.56 10.85
N LEU A 133 8.62 14.34 10.52
CA LEU A 133 7.87 13.12 10.82
C LEU A 133 7.99 12.78 12.31
N ASP A 134 7.17 13.43 13.14
CA ASP A 134 7.13 13.25 14.59
C ASP A 134 5.86 12.49 15.02
N PRO A 135 5.95 11.38 15.78
CA PRO A 135 7.18 10.72 16.26
C PRO A 135 7.96 9.99 15.15
N PRO A 136 9.26 9.69 15.33
CA PRO A 136 10.01 8.88 14.39
C PRO A 136 9.34 7.51 14.12
N VAL A 137 9.52 6.99 12.90
CA VAL A 137 9.10 5.63 12.56
C VAL A 137 9.97 4.63 13.31
N THR A 138 9.36 3.73 14.08
CA THR A 138 10.09 2.72 14.84
C THR A 138 10.02 1.34 14.18
N THR A 139 11.03 0.52 14.42
CA THR A 139 11.07 -0.88 13.98
C THR A 139 9.86 -1.67 14.46
N GLU A 140 9.43 -1.44 15.70
CA GLU A 140 8.29 -2.13 16.32
C GLU A 140 6.97 -1.76 15.66
N GLU A 141 6.80 -0.48 15.30
CA GLU A 141 5.63 0.01 14.58
C GLU A 141 5.55 -0.60 13.17
N VAL A 142 6.68 -0.62 12.45
CA VAL A 142 6.76 -1.22 11.11
C VAL A 142 6.45 -2.71 11.16
N GLU A 143 7.00 -3.43 12.14
CA GLU A 143 6.71 -4.85 12.33
C GLU A 143 5.23 -5.12 12.63
N LYS A 144 4.63 -4.31 13.50
CA LYS A 144 3.22 -4.42 13.85
C LYS A 144 2.35 -4.17 12.62
N TYR A 145 2.62 -3.08 11.90
CA TYR A 145 1.94 -2.74 10.66
C TYR A 145 2.04 -3.88 9.64
N TYR A 146 3.24 -4.42 9.40
CA TYR A 146 3.44 -5.53 8.46
C TYR A 146 2.65 -6.78 8.86
N LYS A 147 2.60 -7.12 10.15
CA LYS A 147 1.81 -8.27 10.65
C LYS A 147 0.31 -8.07 10.43
N GLU A 148 -0.20 -6.86 10.67
CA GLU A 148 -1.60 -6.50 10.46
C GLU A 148 -1.97 -6.52 8.97
N ASP A 149 -1.18 -5.85 8.11
CA ASP A 149 -1.38 -5.84 6.66
C ASP A 149 -1.35 -7.27 6.09
N LYS A 150 -0.38 -8.08 6.52
CA LYS A 150 -0.27 -9.50 6.14
C LYS A 150 -1.50 -10.32 6.52
N LEU A 151 -2.13 -10.02 7.65
CA LEU A 151 -3.36 -10.67 8.10
C LEU A 151 -4.55 -10.29 7.23
N ILE A 152 -4.73 -8.99 6.96
CA ILE A 152 -5.79 -8.46 6.09
C ILE A 152 -5.71 -9.11 4.71
N TRP A 153 -4.54 -9.11 4.08
CA TRP A 153 -4.36 -9.71 2.75
C TRP A 153 -4.50 -11.22 2.74
N ALA A 154 -4.12 -11.92 3.83
CA ALA A 154 -4.34 -13.35 3.95
C ALA A 154 -5.83 -13.69 4.01
N LEU A 155 -6.61 -12.93 4.80
CA LEU A 155 -8.06 -13.08 4.89
C LEU A 155 -8.72 -12.78 3.55
N PHE A 156 -8.35 -11.68 2.90
CA PHE A 156 -8.88 -11.30 1.60
C PHE A 156 -8.59 -12.37 0.53
N LEU A 157 -7.36 -12.90 0.50
CA LEU A 157 -7.01 -13.98 -0.41
C LEU A 157 -7.81 -15.27 -0.11
N ALA A 158 -8.08 -15.58 1.15
CA ALA A 158 -8.92 -16.72 1.53
C ALA A 158 -10.35 -16.55 0.99
N PHE A 159 -10.94 -15.35 1.11
CA PHE A 159 -12.25 -15.05 0.53
C PHE A 159 -12.26 -15.19 -0.99
N ARG A 160 -11.24 -14.68 -1.68
CA ARG A 160 -11.12 -14.82 -3.15
C ARG A 160 -10.99 -16.29 -3.58
N ARG A 161 -10.26 -17.11 -2.81
CA ARG A 161 -10.16 -18.57 -3.06
C ARG A 161 -11.49 -19.28 -2.85
N LEU A 162 -12.24 -18.92 -1.81
CA LEU A 162 -13.59 -19.43 -1.58
C LEU A 162 -14.52 -19.04 -2.72
N ASP A 163 -14.47 -17.78 -3.17
CA ASP A 163 -15.28 -17.29 -4.30
C ASP A 163 -15.01 -18.08 -5.57
N ARG A 164 -13.72 -18.31 -5.89
CA ARG A 164 -13.32 -19.15 -7.01
C ARG A 164 -13.87 -20.56 -6.88
N TRP A 165 -13.78 -21.17 -5.69
CA TRP A 165 -14.31 -22.51 -5.45
C TRP A 165 -15.83 -22.56 -5.66
N LEU A 166 -16.58 -21.62 -5.08
CA LEU A 166 -18.03 -21.53 -5.26
C LEU A 166 -18.38 -21.33 -6.75
N THR A 167 -17.74 -20.37 -7.42
CA THR A 167 -18.00 -20.06 -8.82
C THR A 167 -17.71 -21.25 -9.73
N THR A 168 -16.56 -21.90 -9.57
CA THR A 168 -16.11 -22.96 -10.49
C THR A 168 -16.64 -24.36 -10.15
N ARG A 169 -16.79 -24.70 -8.86
CA ARG A 169 -17.19 -26.05 -8.41
C ARG A 169 -18.67 -26.15 -8.09
N LEU A 170 -19.23 -25.18 -7.38
CA LEU A 170 -20.64 -25.19 -6.98
C LEU A 170 -21.54 -24.69 -8.12
N PHE A 171 -21.25 -23.50 -8.67
CA PHE A 171 -22.06 -22.88 -9.71
C PHE A 171 -21.65 -23.23 -11.14
N ARG A 172 -20.46 -23.85 -11.32
CA ARG A 172 -19.90 -24.27 -12.61
C ARG A 172 -19.82 -23.14 -13.65
N ARG A 173 -19.47 -21.94 -13.19
CA ARG A 173 -19.25 -20.75 -14.02
C ARG A 173 -17.77 -20.46 -14.17
N ARG A 174 -17.43 -19.66 -15.19
CA ARG A 174 -16.10 -19.09 -15.35
C ARG A 174 -15.81 -18.11 -14.22
N TYR A 175 -14.60 -18.18 -13.66
CA TYR A 175 -14.10 -17.23 -12.68
C TYR A 175 -13.22 -16.20 -13.38
N GLU A 176 -13.55 -14.92 -13.22
CA GLU A 176 -12.93 -13.85 -14.03
C GLU A 176 -11.68 -13.22 -13.40
N PHE A 177 -11.36 -13.54 -12.14
CA PHE A 177 -10.21 -12.96 -11.45
C PHE A 177 -8.99 -13.88 -11.44
N ILE A 178 -7.82 -13.29 -11.57
CA ILE A 178 -6.54 -13.98 -11.40
C ILE A 178 -6.21 -14.03 -9.90
N LEU A 179 -5.90 -15.22 -9.39
CA LEU A 179 -5.40 -15.39 -8.02
C LEU A 179 -3.89 -15.60 -8.04
N PRO A 180 -3.15 -15.03 -7.07
CA PRO A 180 -1.72 -15.26 -6.97
C PRO A 180 -1.42 -16.75 -6.70
N GLY A 181 -0.25 -17.18 -7.16
CA GLY A 181 0.29 -18.52 -6.94
C GLY A 181 0.73 -18.75 -5.48
N LYS A 182 1.72 -19.63 -5.28
CA LYS A 182 2.36 -19.78 -3.98
C LYS A 182 3.17 -18.52 -3.67
N ILE A 183 2.91 -17.92 -2.52
CA ILE A 183 3.62 -16.73 -2.04
C ILE A 183 4.68 -17.21 -1.04
N VAL A 184 5.95 -16.95 -1.34
CA VAL A 184 7.03 -17.06 -0.34
C VAL A 184 7.01 -15.75 0.44
N ARG A 185 6.91 -15.85 1.76
CA ARG A 185 6.79 -14.72 2.67
C ARG A 185 7.93 -14.75 3.68
#